data_AF-A0A7J6TJM3-F1
#
_entry.id   AF-A0A7J6TJM3-F1
#
_cell.length_a   1.000
_cell.length_b   1.000
_cell.length_c   1.000
_cell.angle_alpha   90.00
_cell.angle_beta   90.00
_cell.angle_gamma   90.00
#
_symmetry.space_group_name_H-M   'P 1'
#
loop_
_entity.id
_entity.type
_entity.pdbx_description
1 polymer ?
#
loop_
_entity_poly.entity_id
_entity_poly.type
_entity_poly.pdbx_seq_one_letter_code
_entity_poly.pdbx_strand_id
1 'polypeptide(L)'
;MINPHNPQFITKAPWYLEQNQGPSLAHQHAWNLKQHDSKDTYTRGTKGDLKTKFVKGACENCGSTTHTRKDCFERPRKKGAKWTGRNLASDDYVENLDMDYDAKHDRWRGYDPSEYMEVIKNADEVEEARKKK
;
A
#
# COMPACT_ATOMS: atom_id res chain seq x y z
N MET A 1 1.29 -27.49 -31.27
CA MET A 1 2.36 -27.67 -32.28
C MET A 1 3.55 -26.82 -31.86
N ILE A 2 4.74 -27.40 -31.71
CA ILE A 2 5.95 -26.66 -31.34
C ILE A 2 6.54 -26.04 -32.60
N ASN A 3 6.98 -24.77 -32.51
CA ASN A 3 7.63 -24.10 -33.61
C ASN A 3 8.90 -24.87 -34.04
N PRO A 4 8.99 -25.36 -35.30
CA PRO A 4 10.16 -26.10 -35.80
C PRO A 4 11.46 -25.31 -35.79
N HIS A 5 11.39 -23.97 -35.72
CA HIS A 5 12.54 -23.09 -35.69
C HIS A 5 13.08 -22.83 -34.27
N ASN A 6 12.41 -23.31 -33.21
CA ASN A 6 12.97 -23.19 -31.88
C ASN A 6 14.21 -24.10 -31.72
N PRO A 7 15.34 -23.57 -31.24
CA PRO A 7 16.54 -24.37 -31.07
C PRO A 7 16.34 -25.50 -30.06
N GLN A 8 17.05 -26.61 -30.25
CA GLN A 8 16.85 -27.85 -29.48
C GLN A 8 17.03 -27.68 -27.97
N PHE A 9 17.92 -26.78 -27.53
CA PHE A 9 18.18 -26.55 -26.10
C PHE A 9 17.05 -25.79 -25.39
N ILE A 10 16.15 -25.12 -26.12
CA ILE A 10 14.95 -24.48 -25.55
C ILE A 10 13.79 -25.49 -25.51
N THR A 11 13.64 -26.29 -26.57
CA THR A 11 12.51 -27.21 -26.74
C THR A 11 12.62 -28.48 -25.92
N LYS A 12 13.83 -29.01 -25.71
CA LYS A 12 14.05 -30.20 -24.88
C LYS A 12 14.00 -29.82 -23.41
N ALA A 13 13.06 -30.40 -22.66
CA ALA A 13 13.02 -30.24 -21.22
C ALA A 13 14.25 -30.91 -20.57
N PRO A 14 14.81 -30.35 -19.48
CA PRO A 14 15.85 -30.99 -18.69
C PRO A 14 15.38 -32.30 -18.04
N TRP A 15 16.33 -33.17 -17.68
CA TRP A 15 16.05 -34.51 -17.13
C TRP A 15 15.34 -34.50 -15.75
N TYR A 16 15.44 -33.39 -15.00
CA TYR A 16 14.86 -33.24 -13.67
C TYR A 16 13.39 -32.80 -13.67
N LEU A 17 12.77 -32.64 -14.84
CA LEU A 17 11.35 -32.35 -15.00
C LEU A 17 10.65 -33.56 -15.64
N GLU A 18 9.43 -33.88 -15.21
CA GLU A 18 8.68 -35.02 -15.74
C GLU A 18 8.37 -34.84 -17.24
N GLN A 19 8.94 -35.70 -18.09
CA GLN A 19 8.82 -35.64 -19.55
C GLN A 19 7.72 -36.56 -20.12
N ASN A 20 6.86 -37.12 -19.27
CA ASN A 20 5.97 -38.23 -19.60
C ASN A 20 4.82 -37.88 -20.58
N GLN A 21 4.75 -36.65 -21.10
CA GLN A 21 3.63 -36.12 -21.90
C GLN A 21 4.04 -35.57 -23.27
N GLY A 22 5.12 -36.10 -23.87
CA GLY A 22 5.54 -35.75 -25.23
C GLY A 22 6.23 -34.38 -25.35
N PRO A 23 6.55 -33.92 -26.58
CA PRO A 23 7.29 -32.69 -26.78
C PRO A 23 6.41 -31.48 -26.41
N SER A 24 6.76 -30.77 -25.33
CA SER A 24 6.04 -29.59 -24.80
C SER A 24 7.02 -28.48 -24.38
N LEU A 25 6.54 -27.24 -24.28
CA LEU A 25 7.26 -26.11 -23.67
C LEU A 25 6.80 -25.82 -22.23
N ALA A 26 6.18 -26.79 -21.56
CA ALA A 26 5.64 -26.60 -20.20
C ALA A 26 6.71 -26.09 -19.22
N HIS A 27 7.96 -26.55 -19.37
CA HIS A 27 9.11 -26.11 -18.56
C HIS A 27 9.55 -24.66 -18.80
N GLN A 28 9.12 -24.05 -19.91
CA GLN A 28 9.41 -22.66 -20.23
C GLN A 28 8.32 -21.70 -19.74
N HIS A 29 7.16 -22.22 -19.31
CA HIS A 29 6.14 -21.37 -18.69
C HIS A 29 6.60 -20.90 -17.32
N ALA A 30 6.21 -19.67 -16.96
CA ALA A 30 6.46 -19.14 -15.62
C ALA A 30 5.78 -20.03 -14.58
N TRP A 31 6.58 -20.70 -13.75
CA TRP A 31 6.11 -21.62 -12.71
C TRP A 31 5.61 -20.87 -11.47
N ASN A 32 5.99 -19.61 -11.30
CA ASN A 32 5.64 -18.73 -10.19
C ASN A 32 5.14 -17.37 -10.71
N LEU A 33 4.02 -17.37 -11.42
CA LEU A 33 3.32 -16.11 -11.72
C LEU A 33 3.05 -15.41 -10.38
N LYS A 34 3.74 -14.28 -10.17
CA LYS A 34 3.43 -13.39 -9.05
C LYS A 34 1.97 -13.00 -9.20
N GLN A 35 1.22 -13.06 -8.10
CA GLN A 35 -0.09 -12.43 -8.10
C GLN A 35 0.11 -10.94 -8.38
N HIS A 36 -0.76 -10.39 -9.21
CA HIS A 36 -0.72 -8.97 -9.53
C HIS A 36 -0.85 -8.16 -8.23
N ASP A 37 -0.12 -7.05 -8.14
CA ASP A 37 -0.16 -6.17 -6.98
C ASP A 37 -1.60 -5.87 -6.57
N SER A 38 -1.84 -6.00 -5.26
CA SER A 38 -3.07 -5.55 -4.65
C SER A 38 -3.23 -4.03 -4.89
N LYS A 39 -4.44 -3.62 -5.25
CA LYS A 39 -4.82 -2.20 -5.30
C LYS A 39 -4.96 -1.58 -3.91
N ASP A 40 -4.82 -2.38 -2.85
CA ASP A 40 -4.90 -1.91 -1.48
C ASP A 40 -3.81 -0.87 -1.21
N THR A 41 -4.22 0.27 -0.67
CA THR A 41 -3.35 1.34 -0.18
C THR A 41 -3.29 1.28 1.34
N TYR A 42 -2.24 1.85 1.92
CA TYR A 42 -2.17 2.05 3.37
C TYR A 42 -3.39 2.79 3.88
N THR A 43 -3.99 2.30 4.95
CA THR A 43 -5.05 3.02 5.66
C THR A 43 -4.48 4.32 6.26
N ARG A 44 -5.08 5.46 5.90
CA ARG A 44 -4.67 6.79 6.38
C ARG A 44 -5.83 7.48 7.08
N GLY A 45 -5.54 8.17 8.17
CA GLY A 45 -6.50 9.01 8.88
C GLY A 45 -7.58 8.24 9.67
N THR A 46 -7.63 6.92 9.56
CA THR A 46 -8.48 6.07 10.39
C THR A 46 -7.93 6.01 11.80
N LYS A 47 -8.75 6.43 12.77
CA LYS A 47 -8.42 6.35 14.20
C LYS A 47 -9.11 5.12 14.78
N GLY A 48 -8.34 4.30 15.50
CA GLY A 48 -8.91 3.21 16.29
C GLY A 48 -9.67 3.72 17.52
N ASP A 49 -10.06 2.79 18.38
CA ASP A 49 -10.79 3.11 19.61
C ASP A 49 -9.99 4.00 20.55
N LEU A 50 -10.70 4.94 21.19
CA LEU A 50 -10.12 5.81 22.19
C LEU A 50 -9.90 5.06 23.51
N LYS A 51 -8.65 5.05 23.97
CA LYS A 51 -8.29 4.51 25.27
C LYS A 51 -8.77 5.42 26.38
N THR A 52 -9.41 4.85 27.40
CA THR A 52 -9.86 5.57 28.60
C THR A 52 -8.79 5.67 29.69
N LYS A 53 -7.77 4.79 29.64
CA LYS A 53 -6.68 4.73 30.60
C LYS A 53 -5.34 4.57 29.88
N PHE A 54 -4.28 5.08 30.53
CA PHE A 54 -2.93 4.94 30.03
C PHE A 54 -2.46 3.48 30.17
N VAL A 55 -1.90 2.92 29.09
CA VAL A 55 -1.37 1.56 29.04
C VAL A 55 0.15 1.59 29.24
N LYS A 56 0.68 0.70 30.08
CA LYS A 56 2.13 0.60 30.30
C LYS A 56 2.83 0.21 28.99
N GLY A 57 3.86 0.96 28.61
CA GLY A 57 4.58 0.77 27.35
C GLY A 57 4.07 1.65 26.20
N ALA A 58 2.96 2.36 26.39
CA ALA A 58 2.49 3.38 25.46
C ALA A 58 3.41 4.62 25.45
N CYS A 59 3.31 5.40 24.36
CA CYS A 59 3.95 6.69 24.21
C CYS A 59 3.65 7.60 25.41
N GLU A 60 4.70 8.08 26.09
CA GLU A 60 4.53 8.89 27.30
C GLU A 60 3.84 10.24 27.04
N ASN A 61 3.88 10.73 25.79
CA ASN A 61 3.31 12.01 25.39
C ASN A 61 1.80 11.91 25.12
N CYS A 62 1.39 11.08 24.15
CA CYS A 62 0.01 10.98 23.67
C CYS A 62 -0.74 9.74 24.19
N GLY A 63 -0.04 8.67 24.60
CA GLY A 63 -0.65 7.43 25.09
C GLY A 63 -1.03 6.38 24.04
N SER A 64 -0.67 6.57 22.76
CA SER A 64 -0.75 5.52 21.74
C SER A 64 0.31 4.44 21.98
N THR A 65 0.00 3.18 21.63
CA THR A 65 0.95 2.05 21.72
C THR A 65 1.71 1.78 20.43
N THR A 66 1.43 2.50 19.34
CA THR A 66 2.04 2.26 18.02
C THR A 66 3.44 2.84 17.87
N HIS A 67 3.77 3.86 18.65
CA HIS A 67 5.01 4.62 18.49
C HIS A 67 5.62 5.01 19.83
N THR A 68 6.89 5.42 19.80
CA THR A 68 7.62 5.91 20.97
C THR A 68 7.42 7.41 21.19
N ARG A 69 7.83 7.93 22.35
CA ARG A 69 7.77 9.37 22.63
C ARG A 69 8.53 10.23 21.61
N LYS A 70 9.63 9.71 21.05
CA LYS A 70 10.48 10.45 20.10
C LYS A 70 9.78 10.61 18.74
N ASP A 71 9.05 9.59 18.32
CA ASP A 71 8.37 9.52 17.03
C ASP A 71 6.88 9.93 17.15
N CYS A 72 6.56 10.75 18.15
CA CYS A 72 5.19 11.14 18.43
C CYS A 72 4.72 12.25 17.49
N PHE A 73 3.59 12.02 16.82
CA PHE A 73 2.95 12.99 15.92
C PHE A 73 2.28 14.16 16.66
N GLU A 74 2.00 13.99 17.95
CA GLU A 74 1.39 15.02 18.78
C GLU A 74 2.43 15.99 19.33
N ARG A 75 2.04 17.26 19.47
CA ARG A 75 2.90 18.30 20.04
C ARG A 75 3.50 17.83 21.39
N PRO A 76 4.81 17.97 21.63
CA PRO A 76 5.42 17.60 22.90
C PRO A 76 4.77 18.33 24.08
N ARG A 77 4.19 17.57 25.02
CA ARG A 77 3.52 18.10 26.20
C ARG A 77 4.50 18.28 27.36
N LYS A 78 4.34 19.34 28.16
CA LYS A 78 5.11 19.55 29.41
C LYS A 78 4.88 18.43 30.42
N LYS A 79 3.61 18.04 30.59
CA LYS A 79 3.21 16.84 31.35
C LYS A 79 2.51 15.89 30.37
N GLY A 80 3.15 14.78 30.05
CA GLY A 80 2.62 13.79 29.10
C GLY A 80 1.41 13.02 29.61
N ALA A 81 0.77 12.27 28.72
CA ALA A 81 -0.36 11.40 29.02
C ALA A 81 -0.04 10.35 30.09
N LYS A 82 1.23 9.90 30.21
CA LYS A 82 1.68 8.97 31.25
C LYS A 82 1.35 9.42 32.68
N TRP A 83 1.46 10.72 32.95
CA TRP A 83 1.28 11.29 34.28
C TRP A 83 -0.11 11.91 34.49
N THR A 84 -0.72 12.38 33.42
CA THR A 84 -2.00 13.10 33.49
C THR A 84 -3.20 12.22 33.18
N GLY A 85 -3.02 11.13 32.42
CA GLY A 85 -4.11 10.26 31.97
C GLY A 85 -5.16 10.96 31.10
N ARG A 86 -4.88 12.16 30.60
CA ARG A 86 -5.83 12.99 29.83
C ARG A 86 -5.40 13.07 28.37
N ASN A 87 -6.38 13.25 27.48
CA ASN A 87 -6.20 13.39 26.04
C ASN A 87 -5.34 12.25 25.46
N LEU A 88 -5.79 11.02 25.70
CA LEU A 88 -5.21 9.80 25.16
C LEU A 88 -5.53 9.69 23.68
N ALA A 89 -4.50 9.51 22.85
CA ALA A 89 -4.65 9.26 21.43
C ALA A 89 -5.12 7.81 21.19
N SER A 90 -5.87 7.62 20.10
CA SER A 90 -6.13 6.30 19.53
C SER A 90 -4.83 5.69 19.01
N ASP A 91 -4.83 4.37 18.86
CA ASP A 91 -3.76 3.70 18.12
C ASP A 91 -3.92 3.89 16.62
N ASP A 92 -2.78 3.94 15.93
CA ASP A 92 -2.71 3.97 14.46
C ASP A 92 -2.78 2.55 13.89
N TYR A 93 -3.20 2.42 12.63
CA TYR A 93 -3.15 1.16 11.91
C TYR A 93 -1.74 0.96 11.33
N VAL A 94 -1.09 -0.15 11.69
CA VAL A 94 0.22 -0.53 11.17
C VAL A 94 0.04 -1.71 10.24
N GLU A 95 0.15 -1.46 8.94
CA GLU A 95 -0.01 -2.46 7.88
C GLU A 95 1.34 -2.72 7.19
N ASN A 96 1.65 -3.99 6.95
CA ASN A 96 2.77 -4.39 6.10
C ASN A 96 2.20 -4.87 4.77
N LEU A 97 2.35 -4.05 3.73
CA LEU A 97 1.96 -4.37 2.37
C LEU A 97 3.17 -4.86 1.58
N ASP A 98 3.10 -6.06 1.01
CA ASP A 98 4.06 -6.51 0.00
C ASP A 98 3.61 -5.98 -1.36
N MET A 99 4.51 -5.26 -2.03
CA MET A 99 4.22 -4.50 -3.24
C MET A 99 5.41 -4.59 -4.18
N ASP A 100 5.14 -4.71 -5.49
CA ASP A 100 6.19 -4.61 -6.50
C ASP A 100 6.75 -3.18 -6.61
N TYR A 101 7.80 -3.04 -7.42
CA TYR A 101 8.54 -1.79 -7.59
C TYR A 101 7.65 -0.66 -8.08
N ASP A 102 6.82 -0.90 -9.11
CA ASP A 102 5.95 0.11 -9.70
C ASP A 102 4.87 0.55 -8.69
N ALA A 103 4.27 -0.39 -7.96
CA ALA A 103 3.30 -0.08 -6.91
C ALA A 103 3.87 0.80 -5.78
N LYS A 104 5.13 0.57 -5.37
CA LYS A 104 5.83 1.40 -4.37
C LYS A 104 6.12 2.82 -4.86
N HIS A 105 6.30 3.00 -6.16
CA HIS A 105 6.67 4.28 -6.79
C HIS A 105 5.51 4.97 -7.51
N ASP A 106 4.30 4.40 -7.45
CA ASP A 106 3.13 5.01 -8.04
C ASP A 106 2.76 6.30 -7.28
N ARG A 107 2.93 7.43 -7.97
CA ARG A 107 2.64 8.77 -7.45
C ARG A 107 1.16 8.93 -7.10
N TRP A 108 0.26 8.20 -7.75
CA TRP A 108 -1.18 8.32 -7.57
C TRP A 108 -1.75 7.27 -6.62
N ARG A 109 -0.91 6.53 -5.89
CA ARG A 109 -1.37 5.55 -4.91
C ARG A 109 -2.17 6.22 -3.79
N GLY A 110 -3.38 5.73 -3.58
CA GLY A 110 -4.32 6.26 -2.59
C GLY A 110 -5.09 7.50 -3.05
N TYR A 111 -5.05 7.83 -4.34
CA TYR A 111 -5.89 8.87 -4.93
C TYR A 111 -7.38 8.49 -4.85
N ASP A 112 -8.22 9.39 -4.31
CA ASP A 112 -9.67 9.25 -4.36
C ASP A 112 -10.19 9.79 -5.69
N PRO A 113 -10.81 8.96 -6.55
CA PRO A 113 -11.37 9.41 -7.82
C PRO A 113 -12.38 10.57 -7.69
N SER A 114 -13.00 10.73 -6.52
CA SER A 114 -13.94 11.81 -6.22
C SER A 114 -13.27 13.19 -6.22
N GLU A 115 -11.98 13.28 -5.88
CA GLU A 115 -11.22 14.53 -5.88
C GLU A 115 -11.08 15.12 -7.30
N TYR A 116 -11.20 14.30 -8.34
CA TYR A 116 -11.15 14.77 -9.72
C TYR A 116 -12.31 15.71 -10.08
N MET A 117 -13.42 15.64 -9.33
CA MET A 117 -14.57 16.52 -9.53
C MET A 117 -14.22 18.01 -9.34
N GLU A 118 -13.25 18.34 -8.48
CA GLU A 118 -12.79 19.72 -8.29
C GLU A 118 -12.06 20.23 -9.53
N VAL A 119 -11.31 19.37 -10.22
CA VAL A 119 -10.61 19.72 -11.48
C VAL A 119 -11.63 20.03 -12.58
N ILE A 120 -12.68 19.20 -12.69
CA ILE A 120 -13.78 19.42 -13.64
C ILE A 120 -14.46 20.76 -13.35
N LYS A 121 -14.82 21.00 -12.07
CA LYS A 121 -15.46 22.24 -11.65
C LYS A 121 -14.62 23.48 -11.99
N ASN A 122 -13.32 23.44 -11.70
CA ASN A 122 -12.41 24.54 -12.02
C ASN A 122 -12.32 24.78 -13.54
N ALA A 123 -12.34 23.72 -14.35
CA ALA A 123 -12.36 23.85 -15.80
C ALA A 123 -13.67 24.50 -16.30
N ASP A 124 -14.81 24.09 -15.75
CA ASP A 124 -16.11 24.67 -16.09
C ASP A 124 -16.18 26.17 -15.74
N GLU A 125 -15.68 26.56 -14.57
CA GLU A 125 -15.60 27.96 -14.14
C GLU A 125 -14.73 28.81 -15.09
N VAL A 126 -13.62 28.26 -15.58
CA VAL A 126 -12.74 28.92 -16.57
C VAL A 126 -13.45 29.09 -17.92
N GLU A 127 -14.18 28.07 -18.38
CA GLU A 127 -14.94 28.13 -19.63
C GLU A 127 -16.13 29.10 -19.54
N GLU A 128 -16.81 29.17 -18.40
CA GLU A 128 -17.83 30.19 -18.15
C GLU A 128 -17.24 31.61 -18.16
N ALA A 129 -16.07 31.81 -17.55
CA ALA A 129 -15.39 33.09 -17.57
C ALA A 129 -14.97 33.50 -18.99
N ARG A 130 -14.56 32.53 -19.83
CA ARG A 130 -14.28 32.74 -21.25
C ARG A 130 -15.52 33.13 -22.04
N LYS A 131 -16.68 32.51 -21.78
CA LYS A 131 -17.96 32.83 -22.46
C LYS A 131 -18.54 34.19 -22.09
N LYS A 132 -18.25 34.68 -20.88
CA LYS A 132 -18.68 36.00 -20.40
C LYS A 132 -17.83 37.15 -20.96
N LYS A 133 -16.70 36.84 -21.60
CA LYS A 133 -15.82 37.80 -22.26
C LYS A 133 -16.17 37.93 -23.75
#